data_AF-A0A8C5CP53-F1
#
_entry.id   AF-A0A8C5CP53-F1
#
_cell.length_a   1.000
_cell.length_b   1.000
_cell.length_c   1.000
_cell.angle_alpha   90.00
_cell.angle_beta   90.00
_cell.angle_gamma   90.00
#
_symmetry.space_group_name_H-M   'P 1'
#
loop_
_entity.id
_entity.type
_entity.pdbx_description
1 polymer ?
#
loop_
_entity_poly.entity_id
_entity_poly.type
_entity_poly.pdbx_seq_one_letter_code
_entity_poly.pdbx_strand_id
1 'polypeptide(L)'
;MSCSGTSTRSTSGVNSGPWILLEDLSLVYSDLEAERAPGKHGHKKRKMADGREKTTSSDDEEGLGKGRGRHILVNRTEMPGWSETLESFRMARESWELLHSHEILETEFKKICASWKTDNWLWFRIFLTDMTIYQGQYRKALSSLHQMAAVQQPQPGQQSPSGQASLEGSRALIQQASCHYALGEYRVACEKLLDVVGGLVPPTHEPVKTPEEQGKAKNKPRKGSDLRLLPCTSKAILPFCLQLMFACFKLRVFTDSRDDLSLGHVVVLLQHDWPQGESLFLKALDKIIQQASFQYENFFNYVTNIDMLEEFAYLRTPEGGRIQLELLPNQGILIKHHTVTRGITKGVKEDFRLAMERQVSRCGENLLGVLHRFCLNEKIMIIQSLP
;
A
#
# COMPACT_ATOMS: atom_id res chain seq x y z
N MET A 1 -8.56 2.57 22.73
CA MET A 1 -8.20 1.33 22.02
C MET A 1 -8.64 0.15 22.88
N SER A 2 -9.73 -0.51 22.46
CA SER A 2 -10.39 -1.69 23.04
C SER A 2 -10.22 -1.95 24.55
N CYS A 3 -10.96 -1.18 25.36
CA CYS A 3 -11.36 -1.61 26.69
C CYS A 3 -12.65 -2.42 26.59
N SER A 4 -12.59 -3.74 26.65
CA SER A 4 -13.77 -4.55 26.96
C SER A 4 -13.33 -5.93 27.43
N GLY A 5 -13.32 -6.07 28.75
CA GLY A 5 -12.98 -7.30 29.44
C GLY A 5 -13.56 -7.34 30.85
N THR A 6 -14.83 -7.01 31.03
CA THR A 6 -15.66 -7.52 32.14
C THR A 6 -17.15 -7.37 31.83
N SER A 7 -17.87 -8.46 32.10
CA SER A 7 -19.28 -8.72 31.78
C SER A 7 -20.26 -7.66 32.27
N THR A 8 -21.00 -7.02 31.35
CA THR A 8 -22.41 -6.61 31.51
C THR A 8 -23.10 -6.55 30.14
N ARG A 9 -24.33 -7.06 30.06
CA ARG A 9 -25.17 -7.15 28.86
C ARG A 9 -25.90 -5.82 28.59
N SER A 10 -26.23 -5.58 27.31
CA SER A 10 -26.98 -4.46 26.68
C SER A 10 -26.11 -3.31 26.17
N THR A 11 -26.19 -2.79 24.92
CA THR A 11 -27.05 -3.02 23.74
C THR A 11 -26.35 -2.42 22.50
N SER A 12 -26.43 -3.12 21.36
CA SER A 12 -26.21 -2.63 19.97
C SER A 12 -24.99 -1.75 19.64
N GLY A 13 -23.91 -2.37 19.15
CA GLY A 13 -22.83 -1.69 18.44
C GLY A 13 -22.32 -2.59 17.30
N VAL A 14 -22.35 -2.07 16.08
CA VAL A 14 -21.92 -2.78 14.86
C VAL A 14 -20.49 -3.32 15.02
N ASN A 15 -20.28 -4.51 14.49
CA ASN A 15 -19.10 -5.37 14.46
C ASN A 15 -17.76 -4.65 14.10
N SER A 16 -17.23 -3.76 14.93
CA SER A 16 -15.95 -3.08 14.66
C SER A 16 -14.79 -3.97 15.15
N GLY A 17 -14.07 -4.58 14.21
CA GLY A 17 -12.83 -5.34 14.49
C GLY A 17 -11.72 -4.48 15.12
N PRO A 18 -10.56 -5.09 15.45
CA PRO A 18 -9.44 -4.38 16.06
C PRO A 18 -8.90 -3.29 15.12
N TRP A 19 -8.34 -2.20 15.66
CA TRP A 19 -7.81 -1.08 14.89
C TRP A 19 -6.28 -1.18 14.72
N ILE A 20 -5.76 -0.66 13.62
CA ILE A 20 -4.35 -0.71 13.26
C ILE A 20 -3.85 0.67 12.83
N LEU A 21 -2.69 1.08 13.36
CA LEU A 21 -2.03 2.33 13.03
C LEU A 21 -1.00 2.09 11.93
N LEU A 22 -1.12 2.80 10.81
CA LEU A 22 -0.36 2.59 9.58
C LEU A 22 0.05 3.92 8.92
N GLU A 23 0.99 3.88 7.98
CA GLU A 23 1.35 5.03 7.15
C GLU A 23 0.14 5.57 6.37
N ASP A 24 0.01 6.89 6.26
CA ASP A 24 -1.02 7.49 5.41
C ASP A 24 -0.59 7.51 3.93
N LEU A 25 -1.42 6.90 3.08
CA LEU A 25 -1.19 6.80 1.64
C LEU A 25 -2.08 7.76 0.82
N SER A 26 -2.71 8.77 1.44
CA SER A 26 -3.64 9.68 0.74
C SER A 26 -2.99 10.40 -0.45
N LEU A 27 -1.67 10.60 -0.41
CA LEU A 27 -0.91 11.29 -1.45
C LEU A 27 -0.24 10.33 -2.44
N VAL A 28 -0.53 9.01 -2.37
CA VAL A 28 0.10 8.03 -3.26
C VAL A 28 -0.21 8.29 -4.73
N TYR A 29 -1.39 8.86 -5.03
CA TYR A 29 -1.78 9.26 -6.38
C TYR A 29 -1.39 10.70 -6.75
N SER A 30 -0.86 11.48 -5.81
CA SER A 30 -0.41 12.85 -6.08
C SER A 30 0.87 12.86 -6.91
N ASP A 31 0.96 13.84 -7.78
CA ASP A 31 2.07 13.96 -8.70
C ASP A 31 3.31 14.51 -7.98
N LEU A 32 4.40 13.72 -7.95
CA LEU A 32 5.63 14.10 -7.22
C LEU A 32 6.31 15.34 -7.83
N GLU A 33 6.01 15.65 -9.09
CA GLU A 33 6.65 16.74 -9.84
C GLU A 33 6.00 18.13 -9.63
N ALA A 34 4.85 18.23 -8.98
CA ALA A 34 4.11 19.49 -8.85
C ALA A 34 4.75 20.54 -7.91
N GLU A 35 5.83 20.22 -7.19
CA GLU A 35 6.52 21.14 -6.26
C GLU A 35 7.85 21.73 -6.77
N ARG A 36 8.09 21.79 -8.09
CA ARG A 36 9.13 22.68 -8.65
C ARG A 36 8.49 23.90 -9.31
N ALA A 37 7.99 24.82 -8.49
CA ALA A 37 7.59 26.14 -8.98
C ALA A 37 8.81 26.91 -9.55
N PRO A 38 8.66 27.65 -10.68
CA PRO A 38 9.76 28.34 -11.32
C PRO A 38 9.98 29.72 -10.68
N GLY A 39 11.17 30.01 -10.14
CA GLY A 39 11.39 31.28 -9.44
C GLY A 39 12.80 31.60 -8.94
N LYS A 40 13.75 31.75 -9.88
CA LYS A 40 14.91 32.68 -9.90
C LYS A 40 16.08 32.62 -8.86
N HIS A 41 17.27 32.79 -9.48
CA HIS A 41 18.65 33.05 -8.99
C HIS A 41 19.38 31.82 -8.43
N GLY A 42 20.55 31.37 -8.91
CA GLY A 42 21.58 31.97 -9.75
C GLY A 42 22.95 31.52 -9.18
N HIS A 43 23.66 30.66 -9.92
CA HIS A 43 25.07 30.25 -9.75
C HIS A 43 25.55 29.60 -8.42
N LYS A 44 25.70 28.26 -8.41
CA LYS A 44 26.98 27.61 -8.03
C LYS A 44 27.06 26.13 -8.47
N LYS A 45 28.02 25.87 -9.38
CA LYS A 45 28.78 24.63 -9.66
C LYS A 45 28.13 23.25 -9.42
N ARG A 46 27.81 22.61 -10.55
CA ARG A 46 27.98 21.19 -10.93
C ARG A 46 28.58 20.26 -9.85
N LYS A 47 27.75 19.35 -9.34
CA LYS A 47 28.16 17.99 -8.94
C LYS A 47 26.97 17.05 -9.22
N MET A 48 27.13 16.16 -10.19
CA MET A 48 26.24 15.02 -10.41
C MET A 48 26.48 14.01 -9.30
N ALA A 49 25.42 13.63 -8.57
CA ALA A 49 25.30 12.36 -7.87
C ALA A 49 23.85 12.20 -7.35
N ASP A 50 23.22 11.12 -7.80
CA ASP A 50 22.16 10.33 -7.17
C ASP A 50 20.82 11.02 -6.80
N GLY A 51 19.82 10.82 -7.66
CA GLY A 51 18.43 11.22 -7.47
C GLY A 51 17.66 10.23 -6.58
N ARG A 52 18.08 10.09 -5.33
CA ARG A 52 17.34 9.34 -4.31
C ARG A 52 16.62 10.32 -3.39
N GLU A 53 15.35 10.60 -3.66
CA GLU A 53 14.47 11.12 -2.61
C GLU A 53 14.34 10.02 -1.55
N LYS A 54 15.08 10.19 -0.45
CA LYS A 54 14.89 9.39 0.76
C LYS A 54 13.48 9.68 1.27
N THR A 55 12.67 8.64 1.45
CA THR A 55 11.61 8.68 2.46
C THR A 55 12.27 9.18 3.74
N THR A 56 11.76 10.25 4.33
CA THR A 56 12.35 10.87 5.52
C THR A 56 12.14 9.93 6.71
N SER A 57 12.95 8.87 6.79
CA SER A 57 13.07 8.06 7.98
C SER A 57 13.80 8.91 9.02
N SER A 58 13.11 9.16 10.14
CA SER A 58 13.63 9.89 11.30
C SER A 58 14.67 9.08 12.09
N ASP A 59 15.01 7.86 11.66
CA ASP A 59 15.91 6.95 12.38
C ASP A 59 17.38 7.46 12.43
N ASP A 60 17.75 8.46 11.62
CA ASP A 60 19.10 9.05 11.60
C ASP A 60 19.28 10.18 12.65
N GLU A 61 18.23 10.64 13.32
CA GLU A 61 18.30 11.68 14.38
C GLU A 61 18.43 11.05 15.77
N GLU A 62 19.64 10.66 16.14
CA GLU A 62 20.00 10.49 17.55
C GLU A 62 20.05 11.87 18.23
N GLY A 63 18.99 12.22 18.95
CA GLY A 63 19.09 13.26 19.98
C GLY A 63 17.86 14.15 20.13
N LEU A 64 17.13 13.96 21.22
CA LEU A 64 16.52 15.02 22.05
C LEU A 64 15.67 16.09 21.33
N GLY A 65 15.15 15.81 20.14
CA GLY A 65 14.17 16.65 19.47
C GLY A 65 12.78 16.40 20.05
N LYS A 66 12.18 17.42 20.67
CA LYS A 66 10.74 17.47 21.01
C LYS A 66 9.93 17.30 19.72
N GLY A 67 9.71 16.06 19.30
CA GLY A 67 9.02 15.74 18.07
C GLY A 67 7.57 16.20 18.19
N ARG A 68 7.17 17.18 17.38
CA ARG A 68 5.76 17.42 17.10
C ARG A 68 5.20 16.09 16.60
N GLY A 69 4.43 15.41 17.43
CA GLY A 69 3.92 14.09 17.10
C GLY A 69 3.13 14.10 15.79
N ARG A 70 3.21 12.98 15.06
CA ARG A 70 2.54 12.78 13.77
C ARG A 70 1.02 12.98 13.88
N HIS A 71 0.34 13.40 12.82
CA HIS A 71 -1.11 13.43 12.85
C HIS A 71 -1.67 12.04 12.56
N ILE A 72 -2.72 11.64 13.29
CA ILE A 72 -3.46 10.40 13.04
C ILE A 72 -4.79 10.76 12.38
N LEU A 73 -4.96 10.30 11.15
CA LEU A 73 -6.17 10.43 10.36
C LEU A 73 -7.10 9.24 10.64
N VAL A 74 -8.39 9.51 10.75
CA VAL A 74 -9.42 8.51 11.02
C VAL A 74 -10.61 8.75 10.11
N ASN A 75 -11.15 7.68 9.52
CA ASN A 75 -12.43 7.75 8.84
C ASN A 75 -13.56 7.84 9.87
N ARG A 76 -14.15 9.02 10.01
CA ARG A 76 -15.16 9.33 11.04
C ARG A 76 -16.47 8.56 10.83
N THR A 77 -16.77 8.14 9.59
CA THR A 77 -18.00 7.38 9.29
C THR A 77 -17.85 5.92 9.69
N GLU A 78 -16.64 5.37 9.62
CA GLU A 78 -16.35 3.96 9.93
C GLU A 78 -15.97 3.74 11.39
N MET A 79 -15.61 4.80 12.13
CA MET A 79 -15.19 4.72 13.54
C MET A 79 -16.07 5.56 14.48
N PRO A 80 -17.16 5.01 15.03
CA PRO A 80 -17.83 5.59 16.18
C PRO A 80 -16.85 5.77 17.35
N GLY A 81 -16.90 6.90 18.06
CA GLY A 81 -15.99 7.16 19.19
C GLY A 81 -14.53 7.44 18.80
N TRP A 82 -14.26 7.80 17.53
CA TRP A 82 -12.89 8.13 17.06
C TRP A 82 -12.23 9.22 17.92
N SER A 83 -12.98 10.24 18.32
CA SER A 83 -12.46 11.38 19.10
C SER A 83 -11.95 10.93 20.47
N GLU A 84 -12.71 10.09 21.18
CA GLU A 84 -12.33 9.53 22.47
C GLU A 84 -11.12 8.61 22.35
N THR A 85 -11.05 7.83 21.27
CA THR A 85 -9.91 6.93 21.03
C THR A 85 -8.62 7.69 20.77
N LEU A 86 -8.66 8.75 19.95
CA LEU A 86 -7.50 9.60 19.69
C LEU A 86 -7.06 10.34 20.95
N GLU A 87 -8.02 10.86 21.74
CA GLU A 87 -7.71 11.54 23.00
C GLU A 87 -7.10 10.58 24.01
N SER A 88 -7.62 9.35 24.11
CA SER A 88 -7.05 8.31 24.98
C SER A 88 -5.62 7.95 24.58
N PHE A 89 -5.35 7.82 23.28
CA PHE A 89 -3.99 7.55 22.78
C PHE A 89 -3.04 8.71 23.11
N ARG A 90 -3.49 9.95 22.89
CA ARG A 90 -2.73 11.15 23.22
C ARG A 90 -2.41 11.24 24.71
N MET A 91 -3.40 11.01 25.56
CA MET A 91 -3.24 11.03 27.01
C MET A 91 -2.30 9.92 27.50
N ALA A 92 -2.41 8.72 26.92
CA ALA A 92 -1.50 7.62 27.23
C ALA A 92 -0.05 7.94 26.80
N ARG A 93 0.15 8.58 25.64
CA ARG A 93 1.46 9.09 25.23
C ARG A 93 2.02 10.12 26.22
N GLU A 94 1.25 11.15 26.53
CA GLU A 94 1.69 12.23 27.40
C GLU A 94 2.02 11.69 28.81
N SER A 95 1.24 10.71 29.28
CA SER A 95 1.53 9.98 30.53
C SER A 95 2.81 9.15 30.44
N TRP A 96 3.03 8.45 29.32
CA TRP A 96 4.26 7.70 29.07
C TRP A 96 5.49 8.61 29.07
N GLU A 97 5.43 9.73 28.35
CA GLU A 97 6.49 10.74 28.30
C GLU A 97 6.78 11.32 29.70
N LEU A 98 5.74 11.59 30.49
CA LEU A 98 5.90 12.05 31.87
C LEU A 98 6.62 11.00 32.74
N LEU A 99 6.19 9.73 32.68
CA LEU A 99 6.79 8.64 33.45
C LEU A 99 8.27 8.41 33.09
N HIS A 100 8.68 8.75 31.86
CA HIS A 100 10.06 8.62 31.38
C HIS A 100 10.82 9.95 31.38
N SER A 101 10.25 11.03 31.95
CA SER A 101 10.87 12.35 31.95
C SER A 101 12.01 12.51 32.97
N HIS A 102 11.99 11.69 34.03
CA HIS A 102 12.97 11.71 35.12
C HIS A 102 13.35 10.28 35.51
N GLU A 103 14.63 10.06 35.81
CA GLU A 103 15.18 8.73 36.15
C GLU A 103 14.46 8.06 37.33
N ILE A 104 14.07 8.84 38.34
CA ILE A 104 13.34 8.33 39.52
C ILE A 104 11.96 7.79 39.11
N LEU A 105 11.21 8.56 38.31
CA LEU A 105 9.88 8.14 37.83
C LEU A 105 9.99 6.90 36.95
N GLU A 106 10.97 6.88 36.04
CA GLU A 106 11.20 5.76 35.14
C GLU A 106 11.56 4.49 35.93
N THR A 107 12.40 4.61 36.95
CA THR A 107 12.81 3.50 37.81
C THR A 107 11.64 2.93 38.61
N GLU A 108 10.84 3.78 39.24
CA GLU A 108 9.65 3.33 39.98
C GLU A 108 8.59 2.72 39.05
N PHE A 109 8.38 3.31 37.88
CA PHE A 109 7.46 2.77 36.88
C PHE A 109 7.90 1.39 36.38
N LYS A 110 9.20 1.18 36.13
CA LYS A 110 9.75 -0.14 35.77
C LYS A 110 9.52 -1.19 36.88
N LYS A 111 9.68 -0.80 38.16
CA LYS A 111 9.38 -1.70 39.30
C LYS A 111 7.91 -2.11 39.33
N ILE A 112 7.00 -1.16 39.12
CA ILE A 112 5.55 -1.43 39.03
C ILE A 112 5.26 -2.38 37.86
N CYS A 113 5.81 -2.10 36.68
CA CYS A 113 5.66 -2.96 35.50
C CYS A 113 6.12 -4.39 35.76
N ALA A 114 7.29 -4.56 36.40
CA ALA A 114 7.83 -5.87 36.75
C ALA A 114 6.96 -6.60 37.79
N SER A 115 6.50 -5.89 38.82
CA SER A 115 5.61 -6.46 39.85
C SER A 115 4.29 -6.95 39.25
N TRP A 116 3.74 -6.20 38.30
CA TRP A 116 2.47 -6.53 37.64
C TRP A 116 2.64 -7.48 36.45
N LYS A 117 3.87 -7.83 36.09
CA LYS A 117 4.19 -8.68 34.92
C LYS A 117 3.55 -8.15 33.64
N THR A 118 3.66 -6.83 33.44
CA THR A 118 3.08 -6.13 32.28
C THR A 118 3.72 -6.55 30.97
N ASP A 119 4.87 -7.23 31.01
CA ASP A 119 5.49 -7.90 29.88
C ASP A 119 4.52 -8.88 29.22
N ASN A 120 3.57 -9.51 29.93
CA ASN A 120 2.60 -10.43 29.34
C ASN A 120 1.33 -9.74 28.81
N TRP A 121 1.21 -8.43 29.00
CA TRP A 121 0.02 -7.69 28.60
C TRP A 121 0.09 -7.32 27.11
N LEU A 122 -0.64 -8.05 26.28
CA LEU A 122 -0.67 -7.83 24.83
C LEU A 122 -1.05 -6.38 24.47
N TRP A 123 -2.06 -5.82 25.14
CA TRP A 123 -2.51 -4.44 24.90
C TRP A 123 -1.38 -3.42 25.16
N PHE A 124 -0.56 -3.66 26.18
CA PHE A 124 0.54 -2.78 26.55
C PHE A 124 1.65 -2.86 25.50
N ARG A 125 1.98 -4.08 25.03
CA ARG A 125 2.90 -4.26 23.90
C ARG A 125 2.42 -3.57 22.63
N ILE A 126 1.15 -3.74 22.27
CA ILE A 126 0.52 -3.08 21.11
C ILE A 126 0.64 -1.55 21.23
N PHE A 127 0.31 -1.00 22.40
CA PHE A 127 0.44 0.43 22.65
C PHE A 127 1.88 0.92 22.46
N LEU A 128 2.87 0.21 23.01
CA LEU A 128 4.28 0.59 22.86
C LEU A 128 4.75 0.51 21.41
N THR A 129 4.32 -0.50 20.66
CA THR A 129 4.61 -0.61 19.23
C THR A 129 3.99 0.55 18.44
N ASP A 130 2.70 0.84 18.67
CA ASP A 130 1.99 1.94 18.01
C ASP A 130 2.62 3.29 18.37
N MET A 131 3.08 3.47 19.62
CA MET A 131 3.85 4.64 20.04
C MET A 131 5.16 4.79 19.27
N THR A 132 5.86 3.68 19.08
CA THR A 132 7.15 3.65 18.37
C THR A 132 6.97 3.99 16.88
N ILE A 133 5.91 3.47 16.25
CA ILE A 133 5.49 3.84 14.89
C ILE A 133 5.09 5.32 14.82
N TYR A 134 4.33 5.79 15.82
CA TYR A 134 3.94 7.19 15.97
C TYR A 134 5.13 8.15 16.05
N GLN A 135 6.22 7.70 16.68
CA GLN A 135 7.48 8.46 16.77
C GLN A 135 8.34 8.34 15.50
N GLY A 136 7.96 7.51 14.53
CA GLY A 136 8.74 7.26 13.32
C GLY A 136 9.98 6.39 13.54
N GLN A 137 10.06 5.66 14.65
CA GLN A 137 11.21 4.80 15.00
C GLN A 137 11.03 3.39 14.43
N TYR A 138 11.00 3.27 13.09
CA TYR A 138 10.54 2.06 12.41
C TYR A 138 11.40 0.83 12.69
N ARG A 139 12.73 0.98 12.83
CA ARG A 139 13.61 -0.15 13.19
C ARG A 139 13.26 -0.74 14.56
N LYS A 140 12.98 0.10 15.55
CA LYS A 140 12.57 -0.35 16.89
C LYS A 140 11.18 -0.98 16.87
N ALA A 141 10.25 -0.39 16.10
CA ALA A 141 8.93 -0.96 15.90
C ALA A 141 9.01 -2.36 15.28
N LEU A 142 9.87 -2.57 14.27
CA LEU A 142 10.12 -3.88 13.68
C LEU A 142 10.65 -4.88 14.70
N SER A 143 11.63 -4.53 15.54
CA SER A 143 12.11 -5.42 16.60
C SER A 143 10.98 -5.85 17.54
N SER A 144 10.13 -4.91 17.95
CA SER A 144 8.95 -5.18 18.79
C SER A 144 7.92 -6.09 18.09
N LEU A 145 7.64 -5.84 16.81
CA LEU A 145 6.70 -6.63 16.00
C LEU A 145 7.17 -8.08 15.82
N HIS A 146 8.46 -8.32 15.59
CA HIS A 146 9.02 -9.67 15.49
C HIS A 146 8.90 -10.44 16.81
N GLN A 147 9.14 -9.77 17.94
CA GLN A 147 8.96 -10.38 19.27
C GLN A 147 7.49 -10.74 19.54
N MET A 148 6.54 -9.88 19.14
CA MET A 148 5.11 -10.19 19.25
C MET A 148 4.71 -11.39 18.38
N ALA A 149 5.22 -11.48 17.15
CA ALA A 149 4.94 -12.60 16.25
C ALA A 149 5.49 -13.94 16.77
N ALA A 150 6.67 -13.94 17.41
CA ALA A 150 7.25 -15.14 18.00
C ALA A 150 6.41 -15.71 19.16
N VAL A 151 5.73 -14.84 19.92
CA VAL A 151 4.88 -15.22 21.06
C VAL A 151 3.50 -15.70 20.63
N GLN A 152 3.02 -15.27 19.45
CA GLN A 152 1.71 -15.62 18.91
C GLN A 152 1.71 -16.89 18.04
N GLN A 153 2.85 -17.57 17.85
CA GLN A 153 2.86 -18.82 17.08
C GLN A 153 1.95 -19.88 17.74
N PRO A 154 0.97 -20.44 17.00
CA PRO A 154 0.14 -21.51 17.53
C PRO A 154 1.03 -22.73 17.82
N GLN A 155 0.83 -23.34 19.00
CA GLN A 155 1.43 -24.64 19.29
C GLN A 155 1.00 -25.67 18.23
N PRO A 156 1.91 -26.56 17.77
CA PRO A 156 1.56 -27.57 16.80
C PRO A 156 0.44 -28.46 17.37
N GLY A 157 -0.77 -28.36 16.79
CA GLY A 157 -1.94 -29.17 17.16
C GLY A 157 -3.25 -28.42 17.43
N GLN A 158 -3.24 -27.09 17.59
CA GLN A 158 -4.46 -26.30 17.79
C GLN A 158 -4.85 -25.52 16.54
N GLN A 159 -5.61 -26.15 15.64
CA GLN A 159 -6.34 -25.42 14.60
C GLN A 159 -7.56 -24.76 15.26
N SER A 160 -7.54 -23.43 15.37
CA SER A 160 -8.71 -22.67 15.81
C SER A 160 -9.80 -22.74 14.72
N PRO A 161 -11.06 -23.13 15.03
CA PRO A 161 -12.12 -23.33 14.02
C PRO A 161 -12.71 -22.04 13.43
N SER A 162 -12.15 -20.87 13.74
CA SER A 162 -12.66 -19.59 13.27
C SER A 162 -11.52 -18.75 12.70
N GLY A 163 -11.71 -18.20 11.50
CA GLY A 163 -10.74 -17.33 10.80
C GLY A 163 -10.37 -16.03 11.56
N GLN A 164 -10.79 -15.87 12.81
CA GLN A 164 -10.42 -14.77 13.70
C GLN A 164 -8.99 -14.90 14.23
N ALA A 165 -8.44 -16.11 14.35
CA ALA A 165 -7.04 -16.33 14.72
C ALA A 165 -6.03 -15.84 13.65
N SER A 166 -6.50 -15.47 12.44
CA SER A 166 -5.68 -15.04 11.29
C SER A 166 -5.43 -13.52 11.23
N LEU A 167 -6.36 -12.68 11.70
CA LEU A 167 -6.31 -11.22 11.53
C LEU A 167 -5.39 -10.51 12.54
N GLU A 168 -5.22 -11.04 13.76
CA GLU A 168 -4.24 -10.50 14.72
C GLU A 168 -2.80 -10.74 14.25
N GLY A 169 -2.51 -11.93 13.73
CA GLY A 169 -1.23 -12.21 13.06
C GLY A 169 -1.04 -11.33 11.82
N SER A 170 -2.11 -11.07 11.07
CA SER A 170 -2.09 -10.12 9.95
C SER A 170 -1.77 -8.70 10.42
N ARG A 171 -2.25 -8.24 11.58
CA ARG A 171 -1.95 -6.89 12.12
C ARG A 171 -0.45 -6.64 12.21
N ALA A 172 0.29 -7.57 12.82
CA ALA A 172 1.73 -7.44 12.96
C ALA A 172 2.43 -7.41 11.59
N LEU A 173 2.02 -8.26 10.66
CA LEU A 173 2.57 -8.31 9.29
C LEU A 173 2.29 -7.02 8.50
N ILE A 174 1.08 -6.46 8.61
CA ILE A 174 0.72 -5.20 7.93
C ILE A 174 1.55 -4.04 8.49
N GLN A 175 1.74 -3.97 9.82
CA GLN A 175 2.61 -2.96 10.43
C GLN A 175 4.08 -3.16 10.06
N GLN A 176 4.56 -4.41 9.96
CA GLN A 176 5.91 -4.70 9.44
C GLN A 176 6.05 -4.20 8.01
N ALA A 177 5.09 -4.48 7.13
CA ALA A 177 5.09 -3.98 5.75
C ALA A 177 5.15 -2.45 5.69
N SER A 178 4.34 -1.79 6.51
CA SER A 178 4.31 -0.32 6.62
C SER A 178 5.65 0.24 7.10
N CYS A 179 6.30 -0.41 8.08
CA CYS A 179 7.62 -0.01 8.57
C CYS A 179 8.71 -0.23 7.51
N HIS A 180 8.73 -1.38 6.84
CA HIS A 180 9.66 -1.66 5.74
C HIS A 180 9.51 -0.66 4.60
N TYR A 181 8.28 -0.31 4.23
CA TYR A 181 8.03 0.75 3.25
C TYR A 181 8.62 2.09 3.68
N ALA A 182 8.40 2.52 4.94
CA ALA A 182 8.94 3.77 5.45
C ALA A 182 10.48 3.79 5.45
N LEU A 183 11.11 2.62 5.65
CA LEU A 183 12.57 2.42 5.57
C LEU A 183 13.11 2.32 4.12
N GLY A 184 12.23 2.28 3.11
CA GLY A 184 12.62 2.12 1.70
C GLY A 184 12.93 0.68 1.31
N GLU A 185 12.56 -0.30 2.14
CA GLU A 185 12.78 -1.74 1.93
C GLU A 185 11.58 -2.35 1.18
N TYR A 186 11.36 -1.86 -0.04
CA TYR A 186 10.12 -2.10 -0.81
C TYR A 186 9.86 -3.58 -1.14
N ARG A 187 10.91 -4.35 -1.46
CA ARG A 187 10.79 -5.79 -1.68
C ARG A 187 10.22 -6.51 -0.47
N VAL A 188 10.81 -6.29 0.71
CA VAL A 188 10.39 -6.92 1.97
C VAL A 188 9.00 -6.44 2.36
N ALA A 189 8.69 -5.16 2.16
CA ALA A 189 7.35 -4.63 2.38
C ALA A 189 6.30 -5.40 1.54
N CYS A 190 6.55 -5.58 0.25
CA CYS A 190 5.65 -6.32 -0.63
C CYS A 190 5.56 -7.82 -0.29
N GLU A 191 6.65 -8.46 0.12
CA GLU A 191 6.61 -9.85 0.62
C GLU A 191 5.62 -10.00 1.77
N LYS A 192 5.70 -9.12 2.78
CA LYS A 192 4.77 -9.11 3.92
C LYS A 192 3.33 -8.83 3.49
N LEU A 193 3.12 -7.92 2.54
CA LEU A 193 1.78 -7.63 2.01
C LEU A 193 1.18 -8.83 1.28
N LEU A 194 1.97 -9.52 0.47
CA LEU A 194 1.51 -10.69 -0.30
C LEU A 194 1.17 -11.87 0.63
N ASP A 195 1.89 -12.02 1.75
CA ASP A 195 1.52 -12.98 2.80
C ASP A 195 0.17 -12.64 3.44
N VAL A 196 -0.08 -11.36 3.75
CA VAL A 196 -1.37 -10.89 4.27
C VAL A 196 -2.48 -11.14 3.27
N VAL A 197 -2.30 -10.73 2.00
CA VAL A 197 -3.29 -10.87 0.94
C VAL A 197 -3.70 -12.33 0.72
N GLY A 198 -2.77 -13.28 0.88
CA GLY A 198 -3.05 -14.71 0.85
C GLY A 198 -4.05 -15.21 1.90
N GLY A 199 -4.15 -14.51 3.03
CA GLY A 199 -5.13 -14.79 4.08
C GLY A 199 -6.44 -14.01 3.98
N LEU A 200 -6.56 -13.07 3.05
CA LEU A 200 -7.76 -12.24 2.89
C LEU A 200 -8.75 -12.86 1.91
N VAL A 201 -10.04 -12.65 2.18
CA VAL A 201 -11.12 -12.95 1.25
C VAL A 201 -11.58 -11.64 0.61
N PRO A 202 -11.55 -11.49 -0.73
CA PRO A 202 -12.04 -10.29 -1.39
C PRO A 202 -13.56 -10.13 -1.15
N PRO A 203 -14.05 -8.92 -0.92
CA PRO A 203 -15.48 -8.68 -0.69
C PRO A 203 -16.27 -9.04 -1.95
N THR A 204 -17.34 -9.83 -1.82
CA THR A 204 -18.14 -10.33 -2.95
C THR A 204 -18.93 -9.24 -3.66
N HIS A 205 -19.36 -8.21 -2.92
CA HIS A 205 -20.06 -7.05 -3.45
C HIS A 205 -19.16 -5.82 -3.35
N GLU A 206 -18.91 -5.16 -4.49
CA GLU A 206 -18.42 -3.79 -4.47
C GLU A 206 -19.53 -2.89 -3.92
N PRO A 207 -19.30 -2.14 -2.84
CA PRO A 207 -20.21 -1.06 -2.50
C PRO A 207 -20.21 -0.08 -3.68
N VAL A 208 -21.39 0.23 -4.20
CA VAL A 208 -21.59 1.32 -5.17
C VAL A 208 -20.96 2.57 -4.56
N LYS A 209 -19.80 2.99 -5.07
CA LYS A 209 -19.16 4.25 -4.67
C LYS A 209 -20.10 5.36 -5.13
N THR A 210 -20.98 5.85 -4.25
CA THR A 210 -21.74 7.07 -4.54
C THR A 210 -20.72 8.22 -4.67
N PRO A 211 -20.80 9.03 -5.75
CA PRO A 211 -19.80 10.06 -6.05
C PRO A 211 -19.67 11.16 -4.97
N GLU A 212 -20.53 11.18 -3.95
CA GLU A 212 -20.51 12.15 -2.86
C GLU A 212 -19.41 11.90 -1.80
N GLU A 213 -18.87 10.68 -1.65
CA GLU A 213 -17.81 10.40 -0.65
C GLU A 213 -16.44 10.93 -1.07
N GLN A 214 -16.23 11.21 -2.37
CA GLN A 214 -14.95 11.70 -2.91
C GLN A 214 -14.71 13.21 -2.67
N GLY A 215 -15.72 13.95 -2.19
CA GLY A 215 -15.73 15.41 -2.27
C GLY A 215 -15.30 16.20 -1.03
N LYS A 216 -15.14 15.60 0.16
CA LYS A 216 -15.04 16.41 1.39
C LYS A 216 -14.00 15.94 2.40
N ALA A 217 -12.72 16.17 2.07
CA ALA A 217 -11.71 16.51 3.08
C ALA A 217 -10.59 17.34 2.42
N LYS A 218 -10.86 18.60 2.09
CA LYS A 218 -9.79 19.58 1.79
C LYS A 218 -9.07 19.97 3.09
N ASN A 219 -8.31 19.03 3.65
CA ASN A 219 -7.20 19.39 4.52
C ASN A 219 -5.98 19.58 3.63
N LYS A 220 -5.27 20.69 3.80
CA LYS A 220 -4.01 20.95 3.08
C LYS A 220 -3.11 19.72 3.22
N PRO A 221 -2.52 19.19 2.13
CA PRO A 221 -1.56 18.12 2.22
C PRO A 221 -0.42 18.59 3.13
N ARG A 222 -0.24 17.91 4.27
CA ARG A 222 0.97 18.04 5.07
C ARG A 222 1.95 16.99 4.56
N LYS A 223 3.24 17.33 4.56
CA LYS A 223 4.32 16.44 4.11
C LYS A 223 4.15 15.04 4.72
N GLY A 224 4.42 14.01 3.90
CA GLY A 224 4.14 12.58 4.12
C GLY A 224 4.70 11.95 5.39
N SER A 225 4.18 12.39 6.54
CA SER A 225 4.46 11.86 7.87
C SER A 225 3.17 11.71 8.67
N ASP A 226 2.02 11.66 8.03
CA ASP A 226 0.76 11.40 8.73
C ASP A 226 0.53 9.89 8.82
N LEU A 227 -0.22 9.48 9.82
CA LEU A 227 -0.62 8.11 10.06
C LEU A 227 -2.11 7.99 9.87
N ARG A 228 -2.58 6.78 9.59
CA ARG A 228 -4.00 6.45 9.50
C ARG A 228 -4.33 5.34 10.48
N LEU A 229 -5.46 5.49 11.18
CA LEU A 229 -6.05 4.44 11.98
C LEU A 229 -7.13 3.75 11.14
N LEU A 230 -6.92 2.47 10.83
CA LEU A 230 -7.81 1.66 9.99
C LEU A 230 -8.44 0.50 10.78
N PRO A 231 -9.66 0.06 10.44
CA PRO A 231 -10.20 -1.17 11.00
C PRO A 231 -9.48 -2.36 10.37
N CYS A 232 -9.00 -3.30 11.18
CA CYS A 232 -8.36 -4.53 10.71
C CYS A 232 -9.42 -5.53 10.23
N THR A 233 -9.96 -5.25 9.04
CA THR A 233 -10.99 -6.04 8.35
C THR A 233 -10.54 -6.26 6.91
N SER A 234 -10.93 -7.37 6.28
CA SER A 234 -10.55 -7.61 4.87
C SER A 234 -10.98 -6.49 3.93
N LYS A 235 -12.14 -5.85 4.21
CA LYS A 235 -12.66 -4.70 3.45
C LYS A 235 -11.71 -3.50 3.46
N ALA A 236 -11.05 -3.21 4.59
CA ALA A 236 -10.16 -2.06 4.71
C ALA A 236 -8.69 -2.41 4.42
N ILE A 237 -8.26 -3.62 4.77
CA ILE A 237 -6.86 -4.04 4.63
C ILE A 237 -6.50 -4.36 3.18
N LEU A 238 -7.36 -5.03 2.41
CA LEU A 238 -7.03 -5.34 1.01
C LEU A 238 -6.77 -4.07 0.17
N PRO A 239 -7.62 -3.03 0.20
CA PRO A 239 -7.32 -1.73 -0.41
C PRO A 239 -5.99 -1.13 0.04
N PHE A 240 -5.74 -1.13 1.36
CA PHE A 240 -4.47 -0.61 1.91
C PHE A 240 -3.26 -1.38 1.34
N CYS A 241 -3.32 -2.71 1.27
CA CYS A 241 -2.25 -3.52 0.70
C CYS A 241 -2.00 -3.15 -0.76
N LEU A 242 -3.05 -3.00 -1.57
CA LEU A 242 -2.94 -2.62 -2.99
C LEU A 242 -2.30 -1.22 -3.15
N GLN A 243 -2.73 -0.24 -2.34
CA GLN A 243 -2.15 1.10 -2.33
C GLN A 243 -0.69 1.10 -1.91
N LEU A 244 -0.31 0.33 -0.88
CA LEU A 244 1.07 0.27 -0.41
C LEU A 244 1.98 -0.44 -1.42
N MET A 245 1.50 -1.52 -2.06
CA MET A 245 2.23 -2.16 -3.17
C MET A 245 2.42 -1.18 -4.33
N PHE A 246 1.39 -0.42 -4.70
CA PHE A 246 1.55 0.63 -5.72
C PHE A 246 2.60 1.66 -5.31
N ALA A 247 2.60 2.10 -4.05
CA ALA A 247 3.59 3.03 -3.52
C ALA A 247 5.03 2.48 -3.63
N CYS A 248 5.23 1.18 -3.39
CA CYS A 248 6.52 0.51 -3.57
C CYS A 248 7.04 0.56 -5.02
N PHE A 249 6.15 0.47 -6.01
CA PHE A 249 6.52 0.52 -7.43
C PHE A 249 6.67 1.94 -7.98
N LYS A 250 5.84 2.89 -7.49
CA LYS A 250 5.70 4.23 -8.05
C LYS A 250 7.04 4.93 -8.29
N LEU A 251 7.93 4.94 -7.30
CA LEU A 251 9.22 5.64 -7.41
C LEU A 251 10.15 5.05 -8.46
N ARG A 252 10.04 3.75 -8.75
CA ARG A 252 10.91 3.05 -9.70
C ARG A 252 10.41 3.21 -11.13
N VAL A 253 9.11 3.02 -11.34
CA VAL A 253 8.52 2.93 -12.68
C VAL A 253 8.64 4.23 -13.46
N PHE A 254 8.66 5.37 -12.77
CA PHE A 254 8.80 6.69 -13.40
C PHE A 254 10.25 7.22 -13.45
N THR A 255 11.25 6.35 -13.27
CA THR A 255 12.66 6.68 -13.55
C THR A 255 12.99 6.58 -15.05
N ASP A 256 14.16 7.03 -15.49
CA ASP A 256 14.57 6.97 -16.91
C ASP A 256 14.80 5.54 -17.44
N SER A 257 14.87 4.54 -16.56
CA SER A 257 15.11 3.14 -16.95
C SER A 257 13.88 2.50 -17.60
N ARG A 258 14.10 1.67 -18.63
CA ARG A 258 13.06 0.82 -19.22
C ARG A 258 12.83 -0.40 -18.34
N ASP A 259 11.59 -0.58 -17.89
CA ASP A 259 11.15 -1.68 -17.03
C ASP A 259 9.65 -1.94 -17.28
N ASP A 260 9.35 -2.57 -18.43
CA ASP A 260 7.98 -2.80 -18.88
C ASP A 260 7.19 -3.71 -17.91
N LEU A 261 7.87 -4.64 -17.25
CA LEU A 261 7.26 -5.54 -16.26
C LEU A 261 6.72 -4.75 -15.07
N SER A 262 7.57 -3.91 -14.45
CA SER A 262 7.16 -3.08 -13.32
C SER A 262 6.10 -2.05 -13.72
N LEU A 263 6.24 -1.47 -14.93
CA LEU A 263 5.25 -0.54 -15.48
C LEU A 263 3.89 -1.22 -15.69
N GLY A 264 3.86 -2.46 -16.18
CA GLY A 264 2.64 -3.25 -16.30
C GLY A 264 2.01 -3.61 -14.96
N HIS A 265 2.81 -3.95 -13.94
CA HIS A 265 2.30 -4.13 -12.57
C HIS A 265 1.65 -2.83 -12.03
N VAL A 266 2.23 -1.67 -12.31
CA VAL A 266 1.65 -0.37 -11.97
C VAL A 266 0.31 -0.16 -12.69
N VAL A 267 0.22 -0.44 -14.00
CA VAL A 267 -1.04 -0.34 -14.75
C VAL A 267 -2.13 -1.21 -14.12
N VAL A 268 -1.81 -2.45 -13.73
CA VAL A 268 -2.78 -3.34 -13.06
C VAL A 268 -3.25 -2.73 -11.72
N LEU A 269 -2.32 -2.23 -10.89
CA LEU A 269 -2.64 -1.68 -9.57
C LEU A 269 -3.41 -0.34 -9.64
N LEU A 270 -3.19 0.47 -10.67
CA LEU A 270 -3.87 1.77 -10.86
C LEU A 270 -5.39 1.63 -11.06
N GLN A 271 -5.88 0.45 -11.43
CA GLN A 271 -7.31 0.20 -11.55
C GLN A 271 -8.05 0.37 -10.21
N HIS A 272 -7.39 0.07 -9.08
CA HIS A 272 -8.03 -0.03 -7.76
C HIS A 272 -8.81 1.23 -7.34
N ASP A 273 -8.18 2.40 -7.50
CA ASP A 273 -8.75 3.68 -7.11
C ASP A 273 -9.05 4.56 -8.33
N TRP A 274 -9.44 3.97 -9.44
CA TRP A 274 -9.93 4.73 -10.59
C TRP A 274 -11.13 5.61 -10.21
N PRO A 275 -11.19 6.90 -10.63
CA PRO A 275 -10.25 7.63 -11.51
C PRO A 275 -9.14 8.40 -10.77
N GLN A 276 -8.96 8.25 -9.44
CA GLN A 276 -7.92 9.00 -8.70
C GLN A 276 -6.50 8.74 -9.25
N GLY A 277 -6.24 7.53 -9.76
CA GLY A 277 -4.97 7.15 -10.38
C GLY A 277 -4.79 7.59 -11.84
N GLU A 278 -5.77 8.25 -12.47
CA GLU A 278 -5.75 8.59 -13.90
C GLU A 278 -4.53 9.40 -14.32
N SER A 279 -4.17 10.43 -13.55
CA SER A 279 -2.99 11.27 -13.85
C SER A 279 -1.69 10.46 -13.94
N LEU A 280 -1.48 9.49 -13.04
CA LEU A 280 -0.31 8.61 -13.05
C LEU A 280 -0.40 7.55 -14.15
N PHE A 281 -1.61 7.13 -14.52
CA PHE A 281 -1.84 6.28 -15.68
C PHE A 281 -1.45 6.98 -16.99
N LEU A 282 -1.86 8.24 -17.18
CA LEU A 282 -1.46 9.03 -18.35
C LEU A 282 0.07 9.19 -18.42
N LYS A 283 0.75 9.39 -17.28
CA LYS A 283 2.22 9.38 -17.23
C LYS A 283 2.83 8.04 -17.64
N ALA A 284 2.19 6.93 -17.27
CA ALA A 284 2.60 5.61 -17.71
C ALA A 284 2.46 5.46 -19.24
N LEU A 285 1.36 5.98 -19.82
CA LEU A 285 1.17 6.01 -21.26
C LEU A 285 2.21 6.89 -21.97
N ASP A 286 2.49 8.10 -21.46
CA ASP A 286 3.53 8.98 -22.01
C ASP A 286 4.89 8.27 -22.07
N LYS A 287 5.23 7.52 -21.02
CA LYS A 287 6.45 6.72 -20.99
C LYS A 287 6.43 5.60 -22.04
N ILE A 288 5.32 4.89 -22.21
CA ILE A 288 5.15 3.86 -23.25
C ILE A 288 5.29 4.47 -24.65
N ILE A 289 4.69 5.63 -24.87
CA ILE A 289 4.76 6.37 -26.15
C ILE A 289 6.22 6.73 -26.45
N GLN A 290 6.95 7.27 -25.46
CA GLN A 290 8.37 7.60 -25.59
C GLN A 290 9.24 6.37 -25.92
N GLN A 291 8.89 5.20 -25.38
CA GLN A 291 9.59 3.95 -25.63
C GLN A 291 9.22 3.30 -26.97
N ALA A 292 8.16 3.78 -27.64
CA ALA A 292 7.58 3.26 -28.87
C ALA A 292 7.19 1.76 -28.84
N SER A 293 7.33 1.10 -27.69
CA SER A 293 7.07 -0.32 -27.49
C SER A 293 6.78 -0.59 -26.02
N PHE A 294 5.94 -1.58 -25.76
CA PHE A 294 5.61 -2.03 -24.41
C PHE A 294 5.27 -3.52 -24.41
N GLN A 295 5.93 -4.27 -23.52
CA GLN A 295 5.73 -5.71 -23.36
C GLN A 295 5.19 -6.04 -21.97
N TYR A 296 4.01 -6.65 -21.92
CA TYR A 296 3.42 -7.11 -20.66
C TYR A 296 2.41 -8.24 -20.91
N GLU A 297 2.86 -9.49 -20.78
CA GLU A 297 2.05 -10.68 -21.09
C GLU A 297 0.85 -10.88 -20.15
N ASN A 298 0.87 -10.23 -18.98
CA ASN A 298 -0.17 -10.27 -17.97
C ASN A 298 -1.32 -9.26 -18.20
N PHE A 299 -1.24 -8.46 -19.26
CA PHE A 299 -2.22 -7.39 -19.52
C PHE A 299 -3.66 -7.92 -19.60
N PHE A 300 -3.91 -8.88 -20.48
CA PHE A 300 -5.25 -9.47 -20.68
C PHE A 300 -5.66 -10.40 -19.52
N ASN A 301 -4.78 -10.69 -18.57
CA ASN A 301 -5.16 -11.47 -17.39
C ASN A 301 -5.89 -10.57 -16.37
N TYR A 302 -5.43 -9.33 -16.20
CA TYR A 302 -5.79 -8.51 -15.04
C TYR A 302 -6.29 -7.08 -15.32
N VAL A 303 -6.14 -6.54 -16.53
CA VAL A 303 -6.63 -5.19 -16.88
C VAL A 303 -8.05 -5.28 -17.41
N THR A 304 -9.05 -4.87 -16.63
CA THR A 304 -10.48 -4.93 -16.99
C THR A 304 -11.15 -3.56 -17.05
N ASN A 305 -10.48 -2.49 -16.61
CA ASN A 305 -10.99 -1.12 -16.67
C ASN A 305 -11.14 -0.65 -18.14
N ILE A 306 -12.35 -0.23 -18.52
CA ILE A 306 -12.70 0.12 -19.91
C ILE A 306 -11.86 1.29 -20.43
N ASP A 307 -11.72 2.35 -19.63
CA ASP A 307 -11.00 3.57 -20.02
C ASP A 307 -9.52 3.23 -20.31
N MET A 308 -8.90 2.38 -19.48
CA MET A 308 -7.54 1.91 -19.73
C MET A 308 -7.44 1.04 -21.00
N LEU A 309 -8.41 0.15 -21.23
CA LEU A 309 -8.43 -0.71 -22.43
C LEU A 309 -8.56 0.13 -23.71
N GLU A 310 -9.36 1.19 -23.69
CA GLU A 310 -9.52 2.13 -24.79
C GLU A 310 -8.20 2.84 -25.12
N GLU A 311 -7.50 3.36 -24.11
CA GLU A 311 -6.20 4.01 -24.31
C GLU A 311 -5.15 3.05 -24.91
N PHE A 312 -5.06 1.82 -24.43
CA PHE A 312 -4.15 0.82 -25.01
C PHE A 312 -4.55 0.40 -26.43
N ALA A 313 -5.85 0.38 -26.76
CA ALA A 313 -6.31 0.17 -28.13
C ALA A 313 -5.90 1.36 -29.02
N TYR A 314 -6.05 2.59 -28.53
CA TYR A 314 -5.69 3.82 -29.23
C TYR A 314 -4.19 3.86 -29.57
N LEU A 315 -3.29 3.49 -28.65
CA LEU A 315 -1.83 3.48 -28.89
C LEU A 315 -1.40 2.69 -30.14
N ARG A 316 -2.16 1.66 -30.53
CA ARG A 316 -1.85 0.83 -31.70
C ARG A 316 -2.29 1.45 -33.03
N THR A 317 -3.14 2.48 -32.99
CA THR A 317 -3.66 3.18 -34.17
C THR A 317 -2.59 4.10 -34.80
N PRO A 318 -2.77 4.53 -36.07
CA PRO A 318 -1.94 5.58 -36.65
C PRO A 318 -1.91 6.87 -35.84
N GLU A 319 -3.05 7.26 -35.27
CA GLU A 319 -3.24 8.49 -34.50
C GLU A 319 -2.58 8.39 -33.12
N GLY A 320 -2.61 7.22 -32.49
CA GLY A 320 -1.95 6.93 -31.22
C GLY A 320 -0.45 6.58 -31.31
N GLY A 321 0.17 6.73 -32.48
CA GLY A 321 1.63 6.60 -32.64
C GLY A 321 2.12 5.22 -33.08
N ARG A 322 1.23 4.26 -33.37
CA ARG A 322 1.57 2.88 -33.82
C ARG A 322 2.55 2.17 -32.88
N ILE A 323 2.34 2.32 -31.58
CA ILE A 323 3.18 1.72 -30.55
C ILE A 323 3.19 0.19 -30.69
N GLN A 324 4.36 -0.43 -30.58
CA GLN A 324 4.49 -1.89 -30.60
C GLN A 324 4.07 -2.48 -29.25
N LEU A 325 2.87 -3.06 -29.19
CA LEU A 325 2.32 -3.67 -27.98
C LEU A 325 2.43 -5.20 -28.03
N GLU A 326 3.21 -5.77 -27.12
CA GLU A 326 3.37 -7.22 -26.90
C GLU A 326 2.64 -7.64 -25.62
N LEU A 327 1.31 -7.74 -25.73
CA LEU A 327 0.40 -7.99 -24.60
C LEU A 327 -0.08 -9.44 -24.51
N LEU A 328 0.12 -10.23 -25.57
CA LEU A 328 -0.27 -11.64 -25.62
C LEU A 328 0.99 -12.50 -25.41
N PRO A 329 0.90 -13.57 -24.61
CA PRO A 329 2.03 -14.46 -24.39
C PRO A 329 2.53 -15.06 -25.72
N ASN A 330 3.85 -15.21 -25.84
CA ASN A 330 4.54 -15.81 -27.00
C ASN A 330 4.51 -15.04 -28.34
N GLN A 331 4.04 -13.78 -28.38
CA GLN A 331 4.10 -12.98 -29.63
C GLN A 331 5.53 -12.72 -30.12
N GLY A 332 6.49 -12.54 -29.20
CA GLY A 332 7.89 -12.28 -29.56
C GLY A 332 8.60 -13.44 -30.26
N ILE A 333 8.17 -14.69 -30.03
CA ILE A 333 8.74 -15.89 -30.70
C ILE A 333 8.21 -16.00 -32.13
N LEU A 334 6.92 -15.71 -32.32
CA LEU A 334 6.27 -15.77 -33.63
C LEU A 334 6.78 -14.68 -34.58
N ILE A 335 7.10 -13.49 -34.06
CA ILE A 335 7.59 -12.37 -34.88
C ILE A 335 9.07 -12.56 -35.25
N LYS A 336 9.90 -13.13 -34.38
CA LYS A 336 11.34 -13.33 -34.65
C LYS A 336 11.65 -14.45 -35.65
N HIS A 337 10.79 -15.47 -35.76
CA HIS A 337 11.03 -16.63 -36.62
C HIS A 337 10.32 -16.61 -37.98
N HIS A 338 9.43 -15.65 -38.24
CA HIS A 338 8.65 -15.63 -39.49
C HIS A 338 9.03 -14.44 -40.38
N THR A 339 9.58 -14.76 -41.55
CA THR A 339 9.72 -13.86 -42.69
C THR A 339 8.39 -13.13 -42.94
N VAL A 340 8.45 -11.80 -43.03
CA VAL A 340 7.32 -10.89 -43.24
C VAL A 340 6.57 -11.27 -44.52
N THR A 341 5.52 -12.07 -44.39
CA THR A 341 4.56 -12.36 -45.46
C THR A 341 3.25 -11.65 -45.16
N ARG A 342 2.64 -11.05 -46.19
CA ARG A 342 1.47 -10.16 -46.14
C ARG A 342 0.22 -10.69 -45.41
N GLY A 343 0.18 -11.98 -45.04
CA GLY A 343 -0.93 -12.62 -44.33
C GLY A 343 -0.76 -12.71 -42.80
N ILE A 344 0.46 -12.78 -42.29
CA ILE A 344 0.74 -13.01 -40.85
C ILE A 344 0.41 -11.76 -40.03
N THR A 345 0.71 -10.57 -40.55
CA THR A 345 0.42 -9.30 -39.87
C THR A 345 -1.08 -8.99 -39.75
N LYS A 346 -1.91 -9.56 -40.63
CA LYS A 346 -3.38 -9.49 -40.49
C LYS A 346 -3.87 -10.35 -39.33
N GLY A 347 -3.33 -11.56 -39.16
CA GLY A 347 -3.63 -12.44 -38.02
C GLY A 347 -3.33 -11.78 -36.68
N VAL A 348 -2.13 -11.19 -36.53
CA VAL A 348 -1.71 -10.53 -35.28
C VAL A 348 -2.57 -9.29 -34.94
N LYS A 349 -3.13 -8.59 -35.94
CA LYS A 349 -4.09 -7.49 -35.70
C LYS A 349 -5.45 -8.01 -35.26
N GLU A 350 -5.92 -9.09 -35.87
CA GLU A 350 -7.20 -9.69 -35.55
C GLU A 350 -7.19 -10.37 -34.17
N ASP A 351 -6.10 -11.05 -33.82
CA ASP A 351 -5.91 -11.67 -32.51
C ASP A 351 -5.95 -10.63 -31.39
N PHE A 352 -5.34 -9.47 -31.61
CA PHE A 352 -5.39 -8.37 -30.66
C PHE A 352 -6.79 -7.79 -30.51
N ARG A 353 -7.50 -7.57 -31.62
CA ARG A 353 -8.90 -7.09 -31.61
C ARG A 353 -9.79 -8.05 -30.82
N LEU A 354 -9.70 -9.35 -31.11
CA LEU A 354 -10.47 -10.38 -30.42
C LEU A 354 -10.09 -10.49 -28.93
N ALA A 355 -8.81 -10.36 -28.58
CA ALA A 355 -8.37 -10.33 -27.20
C ALA A 355 -8.94 -9.10 -26.45
N MET A 356 -8.96 -7.94 -27.09
CA MET A 356 -9.53 -6.71 -26.52
C MET A 356 -11.04 -6.83 -26.32
N GLU A 357 -11.78 -7.36 -27.30
CA GLU A 357 -13.23 -7.58 -27.17
C GLU A 357 -13.57 -8.56 -26.05
N ARG A 358 -12.81 -9.65 -25.93
CA ARG A 358 -12.94 -10.58 -24.80
C ARG A 358 -12.65 -9.88 -23.48
N GLN A 359 -11.64 -9.02 -23.42
CA GLN A 359 -11.30 -8.32 -22.19
C GLN A 359 -12.35 -7.29 -21.79
N VAL A 360 -12.92 -6.55 -22.74
CA VAL A 360 -14.03 -5.63 -22.50
C VAL A 360 -15.25 -6.38 -21.92
N SER A 361 -15.51 -7.62 -22.36
CA SER A 361 -16.60 -8.42 -21.79
C SER A 361 -16.44 -8.73 -20.28
N ARG A 362 -15.23 -8.56 -19.73
CA ARG A 362 -14.90 -8.76 -18.31
C ARG A 362 -14.98 -7.49 -17.47
N CYS A 363 -15.41 -6.36 -18.04
CA CYS A 363 -15.49 -5.07 -17.33
C CYS A 363 -16.38 -5.10 -16.07
N GLY A 364 -17.34 -6.03 -15.99
CA GLY A 364 -18.19 -6.23 -14.82
C GLY A 364 -17.63 -7.21 -13.77
N GLU A 365 -16.42 -7.76 -13.95
CA GLU A 365 -15.78 -8.58 -12.92
C GLU A 365 -15.51 -7.74 -11.66
N ASN A 366 -15.61 -8.39 -10.49
CA ASN A 366 -15.21 -7.79 -9.23
C ASN A 366 -13.72 -7.43 -9.25
N LEU A 367 -13.40 -6.14 -9.27
CA LEU A 367 -12.03 -5.66 -9.45
C LEU A 367 -11.14 -6.09 -8.28
N LEU A 368 -11.63 -6.02 -7.05
CA LEU A 368 -10.87 -6.49 -5.89
C LEU A 368 -10.57 -7.99 -5.98
N GLY A 369 -11.47 -8.79 -6.56
CA GLY A 369 -11.21 -10.20 -6.86
C GLY A 369 -10.19 -10.42 -7.98
N VAL A 370 -10.18 -9.57 -9.01
CA VAL A 370 -9.14 -9.58 -10.07
C VAL A 370 -7.77 -9.23 -9.48
N LEU A 371 -7.68 -8.14 -8.72
CA LEU A 371 -6.43 -7.68 -8.10
C LEU A 371 -5.91 -8.63 -7.02
N HIS A 372 -6.80 -9.27 -6.27
CA HIS A 372 -6.43 -10.33 -5.33
C HIS A 372 -5.78 -11.52 -6.04
N ARG A 373 -6.38 -12.00 -7.14
CA ARG A 373 -5.79 -13.07 -7.98
C ARG A 373 -4.44 -12.66 -8.58
N PHE A 374 -4.31 -11.41 -9.04
CA PHE A 374 -3.05 -10.85 -9.51
C PHE A 374 -1.96 -10.97 -8.43
N CYS A 375 -2.24 -10.55 -7.20
CA CYS A 375 -1.29 -10.66 -6.09
C CYS A 375 -0.86 -12.10 -5.82
N LEU A 376 -1.77 -13.07 -5.88
CA LEU A 376 -1.46 -14.46 -5.58
C LEU A 376 -0.67 -15.15 -6.70
N ASN A 377 -1.15 -15.00 -7.93
CA ASN A 377 -0.58 -15.68 -9.09
C ASN A 377 0.78 -15.08 -9.48
N GLU A 378 0.92 -13.76 -9.38
CA GLU A 378 2.13 -13.05 -9.79
C GLU A 378 3.07 -12.77 -8.61
N LYS A 379 2.83 -13.37 -7.42
CA LYS A 379 3.58 -13.11 -6.18
C LYS A 379 5.10 -13.07 -6.40
N ILE A 380 5.64 -14.08 -7.07
CA ILE A 380 7.09 -14.21 -7.31
C ILE A 380 7.59 -13.08 -8.21
N MET A 381 6.88 -12.80 -9.31
CA MET A 381 7.27 -11.76 -10.27
C MET A 381 7.19 -10.36 -9.65
N ILE A 382 6.13 -10.09 -8.88
CA ILE A 382 5.96 -8.84 -8.12
C ILE A 382 7.18 -8.61 -7.21
N ILE A 383 7.54 -9.62 -6.41
CA ILE A 383 8.69 -9.51 -5.49
C ILE A 383 10.00 -9.31 -6.27
N GLN A 384 10.20 -10.05 -7.36
CA GLN A 384 11.43 -9.98 -8.17
C GLN A 384 11.61 -8.63 -8.88
N SER A 385 10.52 -7.97 -9.25
CA SER A 385 10.55 -6.66 -9.91
C SER A 385 10.90 -5.48 -8.99
N LEU A 386 10.93 -5.70 -7.68
CA LEU A 386 11.30 -4.68 -6.68
C LEU A 386 12.79 -4.79 -6.30
N PRO A 387 13.45 -3.64 -6.01
CA PRO A 387 14.86 -3.59 -5.65
C PRO A 387 15.18 -4.26 -4.32
#